data_AF-A0A4D7QK03-F1
#
_entry.id   AF-A0A4D7QK03-F1
#
_cell.length_a   1.000
_cell.length_b   1.000
_cell.length_c   1.000
_cell.angle_alpha   90.00
_cell.angle_beta   90.00
_cell.angle_gamma   90.00
#
_symmetry.space_group_name_H-M   'P 1'
#
loop_
_entity.id
_entity.type
_entity.pdbx_description
1 polymer ?
#
loop_
_entity_poly.entity_id
_entity_poly.type
_entity_poly.pdbx_seq_one_letter_code
_entity_poly.pdbx_strand_id
1 'polypeptide(L)'
;MIMTRRTMLLSTTAATVSILPVWAQPADPVPIIFVHGNGDHAALWMSTLWRFESNGWPRDRLHAFNFTDPLSRSDDAVPMAGRSGTADQLRELGAVVTEVRARTGAARVALVGSSRGGYAIRNLVVEAGRGAEISHVVLCGTPNRGVFDWEANPGSEFNGRGPFLRMLNGRASDVVPGTAFLTLRSDGNDKFAQPDGRLLGRPGVPTGITSEGPGLRGATNLALGQLDHREVAFHPRAFREIYRFIAGREPARIAVTPEERVVLDGLVTGNPGGAPTNRPVSGAEIEAFRVSATTGERIGPALLKRTTAADGRWGPVTVASTDALEFVLAVAGHPVTHIYRSPFARSSAVVHLRPARPLAEADKAAGAVVQMTRPRGYFGIPRDIVLLDGQEPRDVTQGVPTDATSTVRLPASEIGRTVVGQFNEEIVVARAWPAAENRVAIAELTW
;
A
#
# COMPACT_ATOMS: atom_id res chain seq x y z
N MET A 1 48.89 -17.53 -69.73
CA MET A 1 49.90 -16.82 -68.92
C MET A 1 49.15 -15.94 -67.94
N ILE A 2 49.56 -15.96 -66.67
CA ILE A 2 49.09 -15.13 -65.54
C ILE A 2 47.81 -15.64 -64.84
N MET A 3 48.06 -16.31 -63.71
CA MET A 3 47.12 -16.60 -62.62
C MET A 3 46.74 -15.31 -61.89
N THR A 4 45.51 -15.21 -61.38
CA THR A 4 45.22 -14.40 -60.20
C THR A 4 44.14 -15.05 -59.33
N ARG A 5 44.58 -15.41 -58.11
CA ARG A 5 43.80 -15.98 -57.01
C ARG A 5 42.71 -14.99 -56.55
N ARG A 6 41.47 -15.45 -56.42
CA ARG A 6 40.44 -14.77 -55.61
C ARG A 6 40.43 -15.37 -54.21
N THR A 7 40.97 -14.62 -53.26
CA THR A 7 40.90 -14.90 -51.82
C THR A 7 39.50 -14.50 -51.32
N MET A 8 38.71 -15.45 -50.82
CA MET A 8 37.51 -15.15 -50.03
C MET A 8 37.95 -14.79 -48.61
N LEU A 9 37.67 -13.57 -48.16
CA LEU A 9 37.70 -13.22 -46.74
C LEU A 9 36.42 -13.74 -46.08
N LEU A 10 36.55 -14.67 -45.14
CA LEU A 10 35.51 -14.94 -44.14
C LEU A 10 35.60 -13.84 -43.08
N SER A 11 34.58 -13.00 -43.01
CA SER A 11 34.37 -12.04 -41.92
C SER A 11 33.71 -12.77 -40.75
N THR A 12 34.49 -13.13 -39.73
CA THR A 12 33.95 -13.57 -38.44
C THR A 12 33.46 -12.36 -37.65
N THR A 13 32.15 -12.13 -37.59
CA THR A 13 31.53 -11.18 -36.67
C THR A 13 31.59 -11.74 -35.26
N ALA A 14 32.52 -11.23 -34.45
CA ALA A 14 32.55 -11.47 -33.02
C ALA A 14 31.36 -10.72 -32.37
N ALA A 15 30.38 -11.46 -31.86
CA ALA A 15 29.32 -10.90 -31.03
C ALA A 15 29.91 -10.52 -29.67
N THR A 16 30.18 -9.23 -29.47
CA THR A 16 30.49 -8.68 -28.15
C THR A 16 29.22 -8.70 -27.29
N VAL A 17 29.16 -9.61 -26.33
CA VAL A 17 28.19 -9.56 -25.25
C VAL A 17 28.55 -8.36 -24.37
N SER A 18 27.82 -7.26 -24.51
CA SER A 18 27.93 -6.11 -23.61
C SER A 18 27.37 -6.49 -22.25
N ILE A 19 28.24 -6.88 -21.32
CA ILE A 19 27.90 -6.98 -19.90
C ILE A 19 27.74 -5.54 -19.41
N LEU A 20 26.49 -5.07 -19.31
CA LEU A 20 26.20 -3.80 -18.64
C LEU A 20 26.76 -3.88 -17.22
N PRO A 21 27.52 -2.87 -16.76
CA PRO A 21 28.03 -2.88 -15.40
C PRO A 21 26.83 -2.94 -14.46
N VAL A 22 26.77 -3.96 -13.61
CA VAL A 22 25.90 -3.96 -12.43
C VAL A 22 26.41 -2.82 -11.57
N TRP A 23 25.67 -1.71 -11.52
CA TRP A 23 26.04 -0.60 -10.64
C TRP A 23 25.94 -1.10 -9.20
N ALA A 24 27.09 -1.27 -8.57
CA ALA A 24 27.19 -1.74 -7.20
C ALA A 24 26.39 -0.81 -6.28
N GLN A 25 25.55 -1.40 -5.43
CA GLN A 25 24.93 -0.67 -4.32
C GLN A 25 26.03 -0.10 -3.41
N PRO A 26 25.77 0.98 -2.64
CA PRO A 26 26.65 1.35 -1.55
C PRO A 26 26.93 0.11 -0.69
N ALA A 27 28.17 -0.05 -0.21
CA ALA A 27 28.57 -1.23 0.55
C ALA A 27 27.68 -1.50 1.79
N ASP A 28 26.99 -0.47 2.29
CA ASP A 28 25.95 -0.59 3.31
C ASP A 28 24.78 0.40 3.04
N PRO A 29 23.70 -0.03 2.37
CA PRO A 29 22.56 0.85 2.08
C PRO A 29 21.79 1.18 3.36
N VAL A 30 21.30 2.43 3.43
CA VAL A 30 20.55 2.92 4.60
C VAL A 30 19.28 2.09 4.83
N PRO A 31 18.97 1.66 6.06
CA PRO A 31 17.69 1.02 6.32
C PRO A 31 16.52 1.97 6.05
N ILE A 32 15.48 1.48 5.39
CA ILE A 32 14.28 2.25 5.06
C ILE A 32 13.12 1.73 5.87
N ILE A 33 12.43 2.64 6.57
CA ILE A 33 11.20 2.36 7.31
C ILE A 33 10.02 2.95 6.54
N PHE A 34 9.08 2.10 6.17
CA PHE A 34 7.88 2.44 5.45
C PHE A 34 6.68 2.55 6.40
N VAL A 35 6.03 3.71 6.38
CA VAL A 35 5.01 4.14 7.35
C VAL A 35 3.68 4.31 6.63
N HIS A 36 2.68 3.51 6.96
CA HIS A 36 1.38 3.54 6.29
C HIS A 36 0.47 4.68 6.77
N GLY A 37 -0.60 4.93 6.01
CA GLY A 37 -1.59 5.98 6.26
C GLY A 37 -2.70 5.59 7.25
N ASN A 38 -3.69 6.47 7.35
CA ASN A 38 -4.84 6.33 8.24
C ASN A 38 -5.69 5.11 7.85
N GLY A 39 -5.91 4.17 8.77
CA GLY A 39 -6.68 2.94 8.51
C GLY A 39 -5.96 1.87 7.66
N ASP A 40 -4.75 2.15 7.17
CA ASP A 40 -3.96 1.21 6.37
C ASP A 40 -3.09 0.29 7.25
N HIS A 41 -2.20 -0.49 6.62
CA HIS A 41 -1.26 -1.40 7.27
C HIS A 41 0.00 -1.62 6.40
N ALA A 42 1.01 -2.31 6.94
CA ALA A 42 2.33 -2.52 6.32
C ALA A 42 2.27 -3.15 4.92
N ALA A 43 1.31 -4.04 4.67
CA ALA A 43 1.24 -4.80 3.42
C ALA A 43 1.05 -3.92 2.17
N LEU A 44 0.54 -2.69 2.32
CA LEU A 44 0.42 -1.76 1.20
C LEU A 44 1.80 -1.46 0.57
N TRP A 45 2.87 -1.52 1.35
CA TRP A 45 4.24 -1.33 0.85
C TRP A 45 4.83 -2.52 0.10
N MET A 46 4.16 -3.67 0.07
CA MET A 46 4.71 -4.92 -0.50
C MET A 46 5.29 -4.76 -1.91
N SER A 47 4.56 -4.11 -2.83
CA SER A 47 5.04 -3.91 -4.20
C SER A 47 6.23 -2.94 -4.25
N THR A 48 6.31 -1.95 -3.37
CA THR A 48 7.47 -1.08 -3.21
C THR A 48 8.68 -1.84 -2.70
N LEU A 49 8.51 -2.69 -1.66
CA LEU A 49 9.59 -3.55 -1.14
C LEU A 49 10.17 -4.44 -2.24
N TRP A 50 9.31 -5.11 -3.00
CA TRP A 50 9.73 -5.94 -4.12
C TRP A 50 10.47 -5.17 -5.21
N ARG A 51 10.08 -3.93 -5.49
CA ARG A 51 10.81 -3.07 -6.44
C ARG A 51 12.18 -2.68 -5.92
N PHE A 52 12.34 -2.40 -4.61
CA PHE A 52 13.65 -2.19 -4.00
C PHE A 52 14.53 -3.45 -4.07
N GLU A 53 14.00 -4.62 -3.71
CA GLU A 53 14.71 -5.90 -3.80
C GLU A 53 15.13 -6.24 -5.24
N SER A 54 14.26 -5.95 -6.21
CA SER A 54 14.54 -6.15 -7.65
C SER A 54 15.64 -5.23 -8.17
N ASN A 55 15.98 -4.18 -7.41
CA ASN A 55 17.10 -3.28 -7.67
C ASN A 55 18.30 -3.56 -6.76
N GLY A 56 18.31 -4.69 -6.05
CA GLY A 56 19.42 -5.15 -5.22
C GLY A 56 19.47 -4.54 -3.82
N TRP A 57 18.41 -3.88 -3.36
CA TRP A 57 18.34 -3.43 -1.96
C TRP A 57 18.21 -4.65 -1.03
N PRO A 58 19.02 -4.79 0.02
CA PRO A 58 18.94 -5.92 0.95
C PRO A 58 17.59 -5.96 1.67
N ARG A 59 16.96 -7.13 1.72
CA ARG A 59 15.64 -7.33 2.35
C ARG A 59 15.64 -6.99 3.84
N ASP A 60 16.73 -7.28 4.53
CA ASP A 60 16.96 -6.97 5.95
C ASP A 60 17.16 -5.46 6.23
N ARG A 61 17.22 -4.62 5.19
CA ARG A 61 17.25 -3.16 5.27
C ARG A 61 15.91 -2.51 4.92
N LEU A 62 14.89 -3.27 4.58
CA LEU A 62 13.56 -2.77 4.23
C LEU A 62 12.56 -3.17 5.31
N HIS A 63 11.92 -2.19 5.95
CA HIS A 63 11.06 -2.42 7.10
C HIS A 63 9.71 -1.72 6.93
N ALA A 64 8.64 -2.48 6.81
CA ALA A 64 7.28 -1.96 6.93
C ALA A 64 6.67 -2.52 8.22
N PHE A 65 5.98 -1.67 8.98
CA PHE A 65 5.37 -2.04 10.25
C PHE A 65 3.92 -1.56 10.33
N ASN A 66 3.18 -2.08 11.31
CA ASN A 66 1.80 -1.67 11.57
C ASN A 66 1.75 -0.73 12.77
N PHE A 67 1.16 0.44 12.59
CA PHE A 67 0.61 1.17 13.72
C PHE A 67 -0.58 0.43 14.28
N THR A 68 -0.67 0.43 15.60
CA THR A 68 -1.84 -0.02 16.32
C THR A 68 -2.98 1.00 16.17
N ASP A 69 -4.21 0.51 16.01
CA ASP A 69 -5.42 1.33 15.91
C ASP A 69 -5.25 2.49 14.91
N PRO A 70 -4.99 2.17 13.63
CA PRO A 70 -4.43 3.08 12.62
C PRO A 70 -5.36 4.25 12.22
N LEU A 71 -6.62 4.24 12.67
CA LEU A 71 -7.56 5.33 12.46
C LEU A 71 -7.33 6.45 13.47
N SER A 72 -7.34 7.69 13.00
CA SER A 72 -7.25 8.88 13.85
C SER A 72 -8.47 9.02 14.75
N ARG A 73 -8.29 9.70 15.88
CA ARG A 73 -9.40 10.23 16.67
C ARG A 73 -10.09 11.38 15.92
N SER A 74 -11.34 11.66 16.27
CA SER A 74 -12.05 12.85 15.77
C SER A 74 -11.48 14.13 16.39
N ASP A 75 -11.11 14.04 17.66
CA ASP A 75 -10.34 15.04 18.40
C ASP A 75 -9.11 14.34 18.99
N ASP A 76 -7.91 14.81 18.65
CA ASP A 76 -6.65 14.16 19.01
C ASP A 76 -6.47 14.01 20.53
N ALA A 77 -6.96 14.99 21.29
CA ALA A 77 -6.84 15.05 22.75
C ALA A 77 -7.85 14.17 23.49
N VAL A 78 -8.92 13.73 22.82
CA VAL A 78 -10.00 12.94 23.44
C VAL A 78 -9.81 11.46 23.13
N PRO A 79 -9.52 10.61 24.13
CA PRO A 79 -9.39 9.17 23.92
C PRO A 79 -10.61 8.57 23.21
N MET A 80 -10.36 7.71 22.24
CA MET A 80 -11.41 7.03 21.47
C MET A 80 -10.99 5.58 21.22
N ALA A 81 -11.84 4.63 21.62
CA ALA A 81 -11.53 3.21 21.49
C ALA A 81 -11.28 2.81 20.02
N GLY A 82 -10.27 1.95 19.80
CA GLY A 82 -9.88 1.49 18.47
C GLY A 82 -9.29 2.58 17.55
N ARG A 83 -8.88 3.72 18.12
CA ARG A 83 -8.26 4.85 17.40
C ARG A 83 -7.05 5.41 18.15
N SER A 84 -6.06 5.89 17.39
CA SER A 84 -4.81 6.44 17.88
C SER A 84 -4.74 7.96 17.68
N GLY A 85 -4.08 8.66 18.60
CA GLY A 85 -3.72 10.07 18.42
C GLY A 85 -2.30 10.26 17.91
N THR A 86 -1.91 11.52 17.68
CA THR A 86 -0.58 11.92 17.20
C THR A 86 0.55 11.48 18.15
N ALA A 87 0.30 11.54 19.47
CA ALA A 87 1.24 11.09 20.49
C ALA A 87 1.45 9.57 20.49
N ASP A 88 0.42 8.79 20.15
CA ASP A 88 0.52 7.33 20.07
C ASP A 88 1.40 6.92 18.88
N GLN A 89 1.12 7.48 17.69
CA GLN A 89 1.94 7.22 16.51
C GLN A 89 3.38 7.70 16.65
N LEU A 90 3.61 8.81 17.36
CA LEU A 90 4.97 9.28 17.68
C LEU A 90 5.75 8.25 18.51
N ARG A 91 5.14 7.70 19.57
CA ARG A 91 5.80 6.67 20.40
C ARG A 91 6.10 5.42 19.59
N GLU A 92 5.12 4.92 18.84
CA GLU A 92 5.26 3.68 18.07
C GLU A 92 6.34 3.80 16.98
N LEU A 93 6.29 4.86 16.16
CA LEU A 93 7.32 5.09 15.15
C LEU A 93 8.69 5.29 15.80
N GLY A 94 8.73 6.01 16.92
CA GLY A 94 9.95 6.24 17.67
C GLY A 94 10.62 4.96 18.17
N ALA A 95 9.83 3.98 18.62
CA ALA A 95 10.31 2.66 19.02
C ALA A 95 10.85 1.87 17.81
N VAL A 96 10.14 1.90 16.68
CA VAL A 96 10.57 1.22 15.44
C VAL A 96 11.90 1.80 14.91
N VAL A 97 12.09 3.12 14.93
CA VAL A 97 13.37 3.73 14.54
C VAL A 97 14.51 3.22 15.42
N THR A 98 14.31 3.17 16.73
CA THR A 98 15.31 2.67 17.68
C THR A 98 15.63 1.20 17.43
N GLU A 99 14.61 0.35 17.25
CA GLU A 99 14.78 -1.08 16.98
C GLU A 99 15.54 -1.33 15.69
N VAL A 100 15.17 -0.66 14.60
CA VAL A 100 15.81 -0.82 13.29
C VAL A 100 17.27 -0.41 13.34
N ARG A 101 17.60 0.71 13.98
CA ARG A 101 19.00 1.15 14.15
C ARG A 101 19.80 0.14 14.97
N ALA A 102 19.23 -0.38 16.05
CA ALA A 102 19.87 -1.38 16.88
C ALA A 102 20.12 -2.70 16.12
N ARG A 103 19.14 -3.20 15.36
CA ARG A 103 19.25 -4.44 14.60
C ARG A 103 20.25 -4.35 13.45
N THR A 104 20.27 -3.21 12.76
CA THR A 104 21.08 -3.03 11.54
C THR A 104 22.47 -2.45 11.81
N GLY A 105 22.70 -1.90 13.01
CA GLY A 105 23.90 -1.13 13.34
C GLY A 105 23.98 0.24 12.64
N ALA A 106 22.96 0.62 11.87
CA ALA A 106 22.98 1.86 11.10
C ALA A 106 22.85 3.09 12.01
N ALA A 107 23.74 4.07 11.82
CA ALA A 107 23.67 5.33 12.56
C ALA A 107 22.38 6.11 12.27
N ARG A 108 21.87 6.02 11.04
CA ARG A 108 20.67 6.72 10.56
C ARG A 108 19.79 5.81 9.73
N VAL A 109 18.51 6.14 9.62
CA VAL A 109 17.52 5.46 8.76
C VAL A 109 16.88 6.44 7.77
N ALA A 110 16.22 5.93 6.75
CA ALA A 110 15.32 6.70 5.89
C ALA A 110 13.87 6.39 6.28
N LEU A 111 12.99 7.40 6.22
CA LEU A 111 11.57 7.27 6.52
C LEU A 111 10.75 7.60 5.28
N VAL A 112 9.86 6.70 4.88
CA VAL A 112 8.93 6.88 3.75
C VAL A 112 7.51 6.73 4.28
N GLY A 113 6.72 7.80 4.25
CA GLY A 113 5.37 7.81 4.78
C GLY A 113 4.31 8.06 3.71
N SER A 114 3.19 7.35 3.77
CA SER A 114 2.00 7.66 3.00
C SER A 114 0.95 8.35 3.87
N SER A 115 0.26 9.36 3.33
CA SER A 115 -0.88 10.00 3.98
C SER A 115 -0.54 10.41 5.43
N ARG A 116 -1.41 10.06 6.41
CA ARG A 116 -1.21 10.23 7.86
C ARG A 116 0.13 9.73 8.39
N GLY A 117 0.74 8.70 7.80
CA GLY A 117 2.07 8.22 8.19
C GLY A 117 3.14 9.31 8.11
N GLY A 118 2.97 10.30 7.22
CA GLY A 118 3.85 11.46 7.17
C GLY A 118 3.71 12.41 8.36
N TYR A 119 2.56 12.46 9.04
CA TYR A 119 2.42 13.21 10.30
C TYR A 119 3.28 12.60 11.40
N ALA A 120 3.27 11.27 11.54
CA ALA A 120 4.12 10.59 12.52
C ALA A 120 5.60 10.88 12.24
N ILE A 121 6.02 10.84 10.97
CA ILE A 121 7.40 11.17 10.56
C ILE A 121 7.74 12.62 10.89
N ARG A 122 6.90 13.58 10.51
CA ARG A 122 7.14 15.00 10.79
C ARG A 122 7.18 15.27 12.29
N ASN A 123 6.26 14.70 13.06
CA ASN A 123 6.24 14.84 14.52
C ASN A 123 7.54 14.30 15.15
N LEU A 124 8.02 13.14 14.69
CA LEU A 124 9.29 12.56 15.16
C LEU A 124 10.50 13.44 14.84
N VAL A 125 10.60 13.92 13.60
CA VAL A 125 11.79 14.61 13.10
C VAL A 125 11.82 16.07 13.53
N VAL A 126 10.68 16.76 13.42
CA VAL A 126 10.57 18.20 13.61
C VAL A 126 10.36 18.53 15.08
N GLU A 127 9.40 17.89 15.74
CA GLU A 127 8.99 18.24 17.12
C GLU A 127 9.74 17.46 18.18
N ALA A 128 9.81 16.13 18.07
CA ALA A 128 10.61 15.34 18.99
C ALA A 128 12.13 15.49 18.77
N GLY A 129 12.56 16.27 17.77
CA GLY A 129 13.95 16.65 17.55
C GLY A 129 14.87 15.51 17.11
N ARG A 130 14.32 14.40 16.60
CA ARG A 130 15.10 13.19 16.25
C ARG A 130 15.72 13.22 14.85
N GLY A 131 15.84 14.39 14.22
CA GLY A 131 16.40 14.53 12.86
C GLY A 131 17.82 13.97 12.70
N ALA A 132 18.65 14.01 13.74
CA ALA A 132 20.00 13.44 13.72
C ALA A 132 20.01 11.92 13.41
N GLU A 133 18.92 11.21 13.71
CA GLU A 133 18.76 9.78 13.44
C GLU A 133 18.24 9.48 12.02
N ILE A 134 17.79 10.50 11.27
CA ILE A 134 17.03 10.33 10.04
C ILE A 134 17.76 10.96 8.86
N SER A 135 18.21 10.14 7.91
CA SER A 135 18.91 10.57 6.69
C SER A 135 18.00 11.24 5.66
N HIS A 136 16.86 10.59 5.36
CA HIS A 136 15.91 10.99 4.34
C HIS A 136 14.49 10.89 4.89
N VAL A 137 13.64 11.82 4.48
CA VAL A 137 12.19 11.82 4.69
C VAL A 137 11.52 11.93 3.33
N VAL A 138 10.66 10.97 3.00
CA VAL A 138 9.81 11.01 1.81
C VAL A 138 8.35 10.95 2.23
N LEU A 139 7.58 12.00 1.90
CA LEU A 139 6.17 12.13 2.27
C LEU A 139 5.29 12.04 1.03
N CYS A 140 4.46 11.01 0.97
CA CYS A 140 3.65 10.69 -0.20
C CYS A 140 2.18 11.01 0.10
N GLY A 141 1.64 12.06 -0.53
CA GLY A 141 0.25 12.49 -0.32
C GLY A 141 -0.05 12.88 1.13
N THR A 142 0.96 13.19 1.95
CA THR A 142 0.74 13.60 3.34
C THR A 142 -0.02 14.92 3.35
N PRO A 143 -1.17 15.04 4.04
CA PRO A 143 -1.94 16.29 4.10
C PRO A 143 -1.23 17.39 4.93
N ASN A 144 -0.07 17.87 4.49
CA ASN A 144 0.82 18.71 5.28
C ASN A 144 0.23 20.08 5.66
N ARG A 145 -0.79 20.55 4.93
CA ARG A 145 -1.60 21.73 5.26
C ARG A 145 -2.99 21.38 5.79
N GLY A 146 -3.27 20.11 6.05
CA GLY A 146 -4.57 19.59 6.42
C GLY A 146 -5.35 19.06 5.24
N VAL A 147 -6.49 18.47 5.56
CA VAL A 147 -7.55 18.06 4.62
C VAL A 147 -8.60 19.17 4.47
N PHE A 148 -8.71 20.03 5.50
CA PHE A 148 -9.52 21.24 5.54
C PHE A 148 -8.91 22.24 6.53
N ASP A 149 -9.24 23.52 6.38
CA ASP A 149 -8.86 24.65 7.23
C ASP A 149 -10.17 25.35 7.66
N TRP A 150 -10.90 24.75 8.60
CA TRP A 150 -12.21 25.23 9.04
C TRP A 150 -12.22 25.50 10.55
N GLU A 151 -13.13 26.36 11.01
CA GLU A 151 -13.39 26.55 12.46
C GLU A 151 -14.05 25.30 13.09
N ALA A 152 -14.75 24.48 12.28
CA ALA A 152 -15.31 23.21 12.71
C ALA A 152 -14.21 22.15 12.95
N ASN A 153 -14.45 21.24 13.90
CA ASN A 153 -13.54 20.16 14.28
C ASN A 153 -12.11 20.65 14.61
N PRO A 154 -11.94 21.61 15.56
CA PRO A 154 -10.64 22.23 15.84
C PRO A 154 -9.61 21.26 16.42
N GLY A 155 -10.05 20.18 17.09
CA GLY A 155 -9.18 19.14 17.64
C GLY A 155 -8.74 18.06 16.64
N SER A 156 -9.21 18.11 15.40
CA SER A 156 -8.79 17.13 14.39
C SER A 156 -7.34 17.36 13.96
N GLU A 157 -6.52 16.30 13.97
CA GLU A 157 -5.15 16.34 13.41
C GLU A 157 -5.12 16.61 11.89
N PHE A 158 -6.27 16.52 11.20
CA PHE A 158 -6.40 16.84 9.78
C PHE A 158 -6.85 18.28 9.51
N ASN A 159 -7.16 19.05 10.54
CA ASN A 159 -7.51 20.47 10.38
C ASN A 159 -6.24 21.32 10.26
N GLY A 160 -6.05 22.03 9.15
CA GLY A 160 -4.93 22.94 8.90
C GLY A 160 -4.78 24.04 9.95
N ARG A 161 -5.90 24.45 10.56
CA ARG A 161 -5.95 25.42 11.68
C ARG A 161 -5.77 24.75 13.04
N GLY A 162 -5.81 23.42 13.09
CA GLY A 162 -5.71 22.65 14.33
C GLY A 162 -4.35 22.85 15.00
N PRO A 163 -4.27 22.64 16.32
CA PRO A 163 -3.05 22.87 17.09
C PRO A 163 -1.87 22.05 16.57
N PHE A 164 -2.11 20.79 16.15
CA PHE A 164 -1.08 19.89 15.66
C PHE A 164 -0.41 20.41 14.37
N LEU A 165 -1.19 20.79 13.36
CA LEU A 165 -0.63 21.29 12.10
C LEU A 165 -0.07 22.70 12.22
N ARG A 166 -0.65 23.56 13.08
CA ARG A 166 -0.04 24.87 13.40
C ARG A 166 1.32 24.71 14.05
N MET A 167 1.49 23.75 14.96
CA MET A 167 2.78 23.41 15.55
C MET A 167 3.78 22.99 14.46
N LEU A 168 3.44 21.98 13.66
CA LEU A 168 4.33 21.46 12.62
C LEU A 168 4.69 22.49 11.53
N ASN A 169 3.80 23.45 11.26
CA ASN A 169 3.95 24.45 10.20
C ASN A 169 4.30 25.85 10.75
N GLY A 170 4.53 26.00 12.06
CA GLY A 170 4.77 27.31 12.69
C GLY A 170 6.17 27.87 12.47
N ARG A 171 7.08 27.07 11.93
CA ARG A 171 8.49 27.42 11.70
C ARG A 171 8.67 28.08 10.32
N ALA A 172 9.79 28.81 10.15
CA ALA A 172 10.14 29.43 8.86
C ALA A 172 10.35 28.40 7.73
N SER A 173 10.85 27.21 8.08
CA SER A 173 10.97 26.06 7.21
C SER A 173 10.29 24.86 7.86
N ASP A 174 9.69 23.99 7.04
CA ASP A 174 9.03 22.77 7.54
C ASP A 174 10.02 21.58 7.64
N VAL A 175 11.28 21.77 7.25
CA VAL A 175 12.34 20.76 7.26
C VAL A 175 13.39 21.06 8.33
N VAL A 176 14.19 20.05 8.70
CA VAL A 176 15.28 20.21 9.68
C VAL A 176 16.65 20.07 9.03
N PRO A 177 17.67 20.83 9.45
CA PRO A 177 19.03 20.70 8.93
C PRO A 177 19.58 19.28 9.06
N GLY A 178 20.34 18.83 8.06
CA GLY A 178 21.00 17.53 8.05
C GLY A 178 20.13 16.36 7.58
N THR A 179 18.81 16.52 7.46
CA THR A 179 17.88 15.52 6.91
C THR A 179 17.37 15.99 5.55
N ALA A 180 17.42 15.13 4.54
CA ALA A 180 16.90 15.44 3.22
C ALA A 180 15.38 15.19 3.16
N PHE A 181 14.61 16.12 2.56
CA PHE A 181 13.15 15.98 2.44
C PHE A 181 12.66 16.00 0.99
N LEU A 182 11.78 15.06 0.69
CA LEU A 182 11.01 14.96 -0.54
C LEU A 182 9.52 14.84 -0.22
N THR A 183 8.67 15.57 -0.94
CA THR A 183 7.24 15.32 -0.99
C THR A 183 6.83 14.87 -2.39
N LEU A 184 5.94 13.89 -2.43
CA LEU A 184 5.30 13.39 -3.65
C LEU A 184 3.82 13.70 -3.56
N ARG A 185 3.29 14.41 -4.56
CA ARG A 185 1.89 14.85 -4.57
C ARG A 185 1.20 14.54 -5.88
N SER A 186 -0.12 14.49 -5.80
CA SER A 186 -0.98 14.37 -6.97
C SER A 186 -1.12 15.73 -7.64
N ASP A 187 -1.34 15.71 -8.94
CA ASP A 187 -1.89 16.82 -9.69
C ASP A 187 -3.41 16.66 -9.84
N GLY A 188 -4.15 16.98 -8.77
CA GLY A 188 -5.61 17.12 -8.77
C GLY A 188 -6.44 15.88 -8.41
N ASN A 189 -5.86 14.69 -8.32
CA ASN A 189 -6.59 13.43 -8.02
C ASN A 189 -6.44 12.93 -6.58
N ASP A 190 -5.77 13.69 -5.71
CA ASP A 190 -5.74 13.40 -4.28
C ASP A 190 -7.03 13.90 -3.61
N LYS A 191 -7.90 12.97 -3.19
CA LYS A 191 -9.18 13.30 -2.56
C LYS A 191 -9.10 14.12 -1.26
N PHE A 192 -7.93 14.15 -0.63
CA PHE A 192 -7.68 14.90 0.60
C PHE A 192 -6.96 16.23 0.35
N ALA A 193 -6.63 16.55 -0.91
CA ALA A 193 -6.04 17.82 -1.33
C ALA A 193 -6.91 18.50 -2.39
N GLN A 194 -8.19 18.73 -2.05
CA GLN A 194 -9.20 19.31 -2.94
C GLN A 194 -9.63 20.70 -2.47
N PRO A 195 -9.78 21.68 -3.37
CA PRO A 195 -10.21 23.04 -3.00
C PRO A 195 -11.66 23.13 -2.54
N ASP A 196 -12.52 22.24 -3.03
CA ASP A 196 -13.95 22.20 -2.71
C ASP A 196 -14.26 21.11 -1.69
N GLY A 197 -15.07 21.44 -0.69
CA GLY A 197 -15.42 20.55 0.42
C GLY A 197 -16.41 19.43 0.08
N ARG A 198 -16.77 19.20 -1.20
CA ARG A 198 -17.72 18.14 -1.59
C ARG A 198 -17.35 16.76 -1.04
N LEU A 199 -16.08 16.38 -1.08
CA LEU A 199 -15.61 15.07 -0.61
C LEU A 199 -15.57 14.96 0.92
N LEU A 200 -15.81 16.08 1.60
CA LEU A 200 -15.95 16.20 3.06
C LEU A 200 -17.41 16.48 3.46
N GLY A 201 -18.36 16.32 2.55
CA GLY A 201 -19.79 16.53 2.80
C GLY A 201 -20.22 18.01 2.87
N ARG A 202 -19.40 18.94 2.39
CA ARG A 202 -19.70 20.38 2.35
C ARG A 202 -19.45 20.96 0.94
N PRO A 203 -20.25 20.55 -0.07
CA PRO A 203 -20.08 21.04 -1.44
C PRO A 203 -20.21 22.57 -1.49
N GLY A 204 -19.36 23.23 -2.28
CA GLY A 204 -19.32 24.69 -2.41
C GLY A 204 -18.61 25.42 -1.26
N VAL A 205 -18.24 24.72 -0.18
CA VAL A 205 -17.46 25.30 0.92
C VAL A 205 -15.97 25.09 0.63
N PRO A 206 -15.16 26.16 0.50
CA PRO A 206 -13.73 26.03 0.30
C PRO A 206 -13.07 25.27 1.46
N THR A 207 -12.23 24.29 1.16
CA THR A 207 -11.45 23.58 2.19
C THR A 207 -10.28 24.41 2.70
N GLY A 208 -9.83 25.41 1.94
CA GLY A 208 -8.56 26.11 2.17
C GLY A 208 -7.33 25.30 1.74
N ILE A 209 -7.53 24.12 1.14
CA ILE A 209 -6.46 23.20 0.70
C ILE A 209 -6.45 23.14 -0.84
N THR A 210 -5.27 23.10 -1.44
CA THR A 210 -5.11 22.90 -2.89
C THR A 210 -4.30 21.64 -3.17
N SER A 211 -4.12 21.29 -4.45
CA SER A 211 -3.25 20.19 -4.87
C SER A 211 -1.77 20.38 -4.45
N GLU A 212 -1.36 21.60 -4.11
CA GLU A 212 -0.05 21.92 -3.53
C GLU A 212 0.04 21.66 -2.03
N GLY A 213 -1.10 21.42 -1.36
CA GLY A 213 -1.20 21.24 0.10
C GLY A 213 -0.29 20.16 0.69
N PRO A 214 0.04 19.06 0.00
CA PRO A 214 1.04 18.11 0.48
C PRO A 214 2.49 18.64 0.50
N GLY A 215 2.78 19.78 -0.12
CA GLY A 215 4.12 20.35 -0.20
C GLY A 215 4.65 20.94 1.12
N LEU A 216 5.98 20.91 1.29
CA LEU A 216 6.72 21.46 2.43
C LEU A 216 7.67 22.58 2.02
N ARG A 217 7.75 23.64 2.82
CA ARG A 217 8.71 24.74 2.66
C ARG A 217 10.12 24.26 3.00
N GLY A 218 11.03 24.35 2.03
CA GLY A 218 12.42 23.91 2.16
C GLY A 218 12.67 22.45 1.76
N ALA A 219 11.63 21.72 1.32
CA ALA A 219 11.78 20.39 0.75
C ALA A 219 11.84 20.43 -0.79
N THR A 220 12.28 19.33 -1.39
CA THR A 220 11.96 19.06 -2.79
C THR A 220 10.50 18.62 -2.88
N ASN A 221 9.69 19.24 -3.73
CA ASN A 221 8.27 18.92 -3.88
C ASN A 221 8.00 18.52 -5.34
N LEU A 222 7.55 17.28 -5.58
CA LEU A 222 7.32 16.75 -6.93
C LEU A 222 5.85 16.37 -7.12
N ALA A 223 5.26 16.86 -8.21
CA ALA A 223 3.98 16.38 -8.71
C ALA A 223 4.19 15.13 -9.58
N LEU A 224 3.41 14.07 -9.35
CA LEU A 224 3.50 12.82 -10.11
C LEU A 224 2.43 12.70 -11.21
N GLY A 225 1.83 13.83 -11.60
CA GLY A 225 0.66 13.89 -12.47
C GLY A 225 -0.61 13.40 -11.76
N GLN A 226 -1.59 12.98 -12.55
CA GLN A 226 -2.95 12.63 -12.08
C GLN A 226 -3.05 11.26 -11.37
N LEU A 227 -2.10 10.96 -10.49
CA LEU A 227 -2.18 9.82 -9.55
C LEU A 227 -3.16 10.12 -8.41
N ASP A 228 -3.85 9.12 -7.90
CA ASP A 228 -4.69 9.28 -6.71
C ASP A 228 -3.87 9.37 -5.41
N HIS A 229 -4.56 9.63 -4.29
CA HIS A 229 -3.94 9.82 -2.98
C HIS A 229 -3.08 8.64 -2.48
N ARG A 230 -3.44 7.40 -2.82
CA ARG A 230 -2.65 6.21 -2.46
C ARG A 230 -1.56 5.96 -3.49
N GLU A 231 -1.85 6.18 -4.77
CA GLU A 231 -0.90 5.98 -5.86
C GLU A 231 0.36 6.85 -5.72
N VAL A 232 0.27 8.06 -5.16
CA VAL A 232 1.46 8.89 -4.91
C VAL A 232 2.46 8.26 -3.94
N ALA A 233 2.10 7.16 -3.25
CA ALA A 233 2.99 6.34 -2.43
C ALA A 233 3.35 4.99 -3.07
N PHE A 234 2.40 4.33 -3.72
CA PHE A 234 2.52 2.92 -4.09
C PHE A 234 2.69 2.67 -5.61
N HIS A 235 2.46 3.68 -6.44
CA HIS A 235 2.56 3.58 -7.89
C HIS A 235 4.03 3.44 -8.34
N PRO A 236 4.31 2.75 -9.47
CA PRO A 236 5.65 2.66 -10.05
C PRO A 236 6.40 4.01 -10.20
N ARG A 237 5.69 5.08 -10.57
CA ARG A 237 6.22 6.46 -10.62
C ARG A 237 6.69 6.96 -9.24
N ALA A 238 5.93 6.70 -8.18
CA ALA A 238 6.32 7.06 -6.83
C ALA A 238 7.56 6.27 -6.40
N PHE A 239 7.60 4.95 -6.66
CA PHE A 239 8.79 4.12 -6.40
C PHE A 239 10.05 4.70 -7.04
N ARG A 240 9.99 5.12 -8.31
CA ARG A 240 11.16 5.71 -9.00
C ARG A 240 11.73 6.90 -8.23
N GLU A 241 10.88 7.85 -7.83
CA GLU A 241 11.34 9.05 -7.13
C GLU A 241 11.80 8.75 -5.70
N ILE A 242 11.12 7.85 -4.98
CA ILE A 242 11.57 7.39 -3.64
C ILE A 242 12.96 6.76 -3.75
N TYR A 243 13.15 5.82 -4.69
CA TYR A 243 14.42 5.14 -4.89
C TYR A 243 15.51 6.14 -5.29
N ARG A 244 15.25 7.00 -6.28
CA ARG A 244 16.22 7.98 -6.75
C ARG A 244 16.68 8.93 -5.64
N PHE A 245 15.74 9.37 -4.81
CA PHE A 245 16.02 10.29 -3.72
C PHE A 245 16.91 9.66 -2.64
N ILE A 246 16.62 8.41 -2.23
CA ILE A 246 17.37 7.74 -1.17
C ILE A 246 18.70 7.15 -1.68
N ALA A 247 18.70 6.60 -2.89
CA ALA A 247 19.88 5.95 -3.49
C ALA A 247 20.84 6.95 -4.16
N GLY A 248 20.39 8.17 -4.46
CA GLY A 248 21.14 9.15 -5.23
C GLY A 248 21.30 8.82 -6.73
N ARG A 249 20.54 7.84 -7.24
CA ARG A 249 20.63 7.35 -8.64
C ARG A 249 19.33 6.70 -9.09
N GLU A 250 19.11 6.61 -10.40
CA GLU A 250 17.95 5.91 -10.96
C GLU A 250 17.93 4.42 -10.58
N PRO A 251 16.74 3.81 -10.38
CA PRO A 251 16.62 2.37 -10.31
C PRO A 251 16.96 1.76 -11.67
N ALA A 252 17.59 0.59 -11.66
CA ALA A 252 17.87 -0.18 -12.88
C ALA A 252 16.59 -0.71 -13.54
N ARG A 253 15.50 -0.88 -12.77
CA ARG A 253 14.20 -1.31 -13.27
C ARG A 253 13.04 -0.84 -12.40
N ILE A 254 11.89 -0.66 -13.04
CA ILE A 254 10.61 -0.37 -12.38
C ILE A 254 9.80 -1.65 -12.13
N ALA A 255 9.91 -2.63 -13.02
CA ALA A 255 9.24 -3.92 -12.90
C ALA A 255 9.82 -4.74 -11.74
N VAL A 256 8.95 -5.48 -11.07
CA VAL A 256 9.37 -6.47 -10.07
C VAL A 256 9.92 -7.69 -10.78
N THR A 257 11.13 -8.10 -10.43
CA THR A 257 11.75 -9.32 -10.98
C THR A 257 11.25 -10.51 -10.17
N PRO A 258 10.61 -11.52 -10.80
CA PRO A 258 10.10 -12.67 -10.07
C PRO A 258 11.21 -13.52 -9.43
N GLU A 259 10.92 -14.12 -8.28
CA GLU A 259 11.68 -15.23 -7.70
C GLU A 259 11.04 -16.55 -8.14
N GLU A 260 11.81 -17.57 -8.47
CA GLU A 260 11.24 -18.88 -8.87
C GLU A 260 10.46 -19.53 -7.72
N ARG A 261 11.04 -19.45 -6.51
CA ARG A 261 10.44 -19.97 -5.27
C ARG A 261 10.08 -18.81 -4.36
N VAL A 262 8.78 -18.67 -4.09
CA VAL A 262 8.22 -17.58 -3.30
C VAL A 262 7.75 -18.10 -1.94
N VAL A 263 8.20 -17.47 -0.86
CA VAL A 263 7.74 -17.75 0.51
C VAL A 263 6.91 -16.59 1.01
N LEU A 264 5.65 -16.87 1.34
CA LEU A 264 4.68 -15.88 1.82
C LEU A 264 4.41 -16.07 3.31
N ASP A 265 4.39 -14.95 4.02
CA ASP A 265 4.07 -14.86 5.44
C ASP A 265 3.44 -13.50 5.75
N GLY A 266 2.79 -13.38 6.90
CA GLY A 266 2.18 -12.16 7.37
C GLY A 266 1.29 -12.37 8.58
N LEU A 267 0.50 -11.35 8.90
CA LEU A 267 -0.36 -11.30 10.08
C LEU A 267 -1.83 -11.39 9.68
N VAL A 268 -2.62 -12.11 10.48
CA VAL A 268 -4.06 -11.86 10.56
C VAL A 268 -4.27 -10.71 11.54
N THR A 269 -4.96 -9.65 11.08
CA THR A 269 -5.24 -8.46 11.89
C THR A 269 -6.72 -8.20 12.09
N GLY A 270 -7.07 -7.62 13.24
CA GLY A 270 -8.46 -7.35 13.62
C GLY A 270 -9.13 -6.27 12.77
N ASN A 271 -10.43 -6.46 12.52
CA ASN A 271 -11.27 -5.52 11.76
C ASN A 271 -12.70 -5.38 12.30
N PRO A 272 -12.92 -5.31 13.64
CA PRO A 272 -14.24 -5.33 14.24
C PRO A 272 -15.15 -4.24 13.64
N GLY A 273 -16.35 -4.63 13.19
CA GLY A 273 -17.28 -3.70 12.54
C GLY A 273 -16.76 -3.05 11.25
N GLY A 274 -15.68 -3.58 10.65
CA GLY A 274 -15.00 -2.96 9.51
C GLY A 274 -14.00 -1.86 9.88
N ALA A 275 -13.70 -1.67 11.17
CA ALA A 275 -12.68 -0.75 11.65
C ALA A 275 -11.36 -1.49 11.89
N PRO A 276 -10.28 -1.19 11.14
CA PRO A 276 -9.00 -1.87 11.30
C PRO A 276 -8.34 -1.49 12.62
N THR A 277 -7.86 -2.48 13.36
CA THR A 277 -7.06 -2.27 14.59
C THR A 277 -5.58 -2.52 14.37
N ASN A 278 -5.23 -3.26 13.29
CA ASN A 278 -3.89 -3.79 13.03
C ASN A 278 -3.31 -4.67 14.14
N ARG A 279 -4.11 -5.00 15.16
CA ARG A 279 -3.70 -5.89 16.24
C ARG A 279 -3.75 -7.34 15.74
N PRO A 280 -2.74 -8.16 16.06
CA PRO A 280 -2.78 -9.58 15.75
C PRO A 280 -4.01 -10.28 16.30
N VAL A 281 -4.54 -11.24 15.56
CA VAL A 281 -5.69 -12.06 15.98
C VAL A 281 -5.21 -13.47 16.30
N SER A 282 -5.46 -13.92 17.53
CA SER A 282 -5.29 -15.31 17.94
C SER A 282 -6.51 -16.15 17.55
N GLY A 283 -6.31 -17.43 17.21
CA GLY A 283 -7.39 -18.35 16.91
C GLY A 283 -8.07 -18.10 15.55
N ALA A 284 -7.48 -17.29 14.68
CA ALA A 284 -7.94 -17.18 13.30
C ALA A 284 -7.58 -18.44 12.53
N GLU A 285 -8.52 -19.00 11.77
CA GLU A 285 -8.29 -20.17 10.92
C GLU A 285 -8.05 -19.72 9.48
N ILE A 286 -6.97 -20.24 8.88
CA ILE A 286 -6.51 -19.89 7.55
C ILE A 286 -6.29 -21.16 6.76
N GLU A 287 -6.87 -21.20 5.56
CA GLU A 287 -6.51 -22.16 4.52
C GLU A 287 -6.02 -21.41 3.29
N ALA A 288 -4.93 -21.87 2.68
CA ALA A 288 -4.45 -21.32 1.41
C ALA A 288 -4.54 -22.39 0.31
N PHE A 289 -5.08 -22.02 -0.84
CA PHE A 289 -5.23 -22.90 -2.00
C PHE A 289 -4.60 -22.26 -3.23
N ARG A 290 -4.00 -23.10 -4.09
CA ARG A 290 -3.79 -22.70 -5.48
C ARG A 290 -5.13 -22.70 -6.20
N VAL A 291 -5.36 -21.71 -7.05
CA VAL A 291 -6.57 -21.63 -7.86
C VAL A 291 -6.23 -21.41 -9.34
N SER A 292 -7.17 -21.78 -10.21
CA SER A 292 -7.11 -21.44 -11.63
C SER A 292 -7.23 -19.93 -11.80
N ALA A 293 -6.27 -19.32 -12.49
CA ALA A 293 -6.29 -17.88 -12.78
C ALA A 293 -7.46 -17.46 -13.70
N THR A 294 -8.09 -18.42 -14.41
CA THR A 294 -9.19 -18.12 -15.34
C THR A 294 -10.57 -18.45 -14.77
N THR A 295 -10.67 -19.39 -13.82
CA THR A 295 -11.96 -19.84 -13.27
C THR A 295 -12.10 -19.60 -11.77
N GLY A 296 -11.02 -19.34 -11.04
CA GLY A 296 -11.02 -19.24 -9.57
C GLY A 296 -11.23 -20.58 -8.85
N GLU A 297 -11.31 -21.70 -9.56
CA GLU A 297 -11.46 -23.04 -8.96
C GLU A 297 -10.17 -23.52 -8.32
N ARG A 298 -10.29 -24.19 -7.17
CA ARG A 298 -9.15 -24.77 -6.44
C ARG A 298 -8.47 -25.86 -7.26
N ILE A 299 -7.14 -25.84 -7.27
CA ILE A 299 -6.30 -26.83 -7.94
C ILE A 299 -5.55 -27.63 -6.87
N GLY A 300 -6.07 -28.83 -6.59
CA GLY A 300 -5.47 -29.75 -5.61
C GLY A 300 -5.85 -29.43 -4.16
N PRO A 301 -5.17 -30.05 -3.18
CA PRO A 301 -5.43 -29.84 -1.77
C PRO A 301 -4.97 -28.46 -1.29
N ALA A 302 -5.32 -28.10 -0.04
CA ALA A 302 -4.81 -26.89 0.61
C ALA A 302 -3.27 -26.94 0.70
N LEU A 303 -2.61 -25.84 0.35
CA LEU A 303 -1.18 -25.61 0.51
C LEU A 303 -0.80 -25.37 1.96
N LEU A 304 -1.73 -24.81 2.73
CA LEU A 304 -1.58 -24.48 4.14
C LEU A 304 -2.95 -24.61 4.82
N LYS A 305 -2.95 -25.16 6.04
CA LYS A 305 -4.02 -25.01 7.02
C LYS A 305 -3.38 -24.59 8.34
N ARG A 306 -3.84 -23.49 8.94
CA ARG A 306 -3.26 -22.96 10.17
C ARG A 306 -4.29 -22.28 11.04
N THR A 307 -4.10 -22.41 12.35
CA THR A 307 -4.73 -21.54 13.35
C THR A 307 -3.66 -20.60 13.92
N THR A 308 -3.90 -19.30 13.95
CA THR A 308 -2.92 -18.34 14.46
C THR A 308 -2.75 -18.43 15.97
N ALA A 309 -1.52 -18.22 16.43
CA ALA A 309 -1.21 -17.97 17.84
C ALA A 309 -1.45 -16.49 18.19
N ALA A 310 -1.08 -16.09 19.41
CA ALA A 310 -1.21 -14.72 19.90
C ALA A 310 -0.49 -13.66 19.04
N ASP A 311 0.55 -14.06 18.30
CA ASP A 311 1.29 -13.18 17.39
C ASP A 311 0.58 -12.96 16.04
N GLY A 312 -0.54 -13.66 15.78
CA GLY A 312 -1.34 -13.55 14.57
C GLY A 312 -0.65 -14.02 13.29
N ARG A 313 0.54 -14.65 13.36
CA ARG A 313 1.30 -15.04 12.15
C ARG A 313 0.67 -16.25 11.47
N TRP A 314 0.38 -16.14 10.17
CA TRP A 314 -0.30 -17.21 9.42
C TRP A 314 0.64 -18.04 8.53
N GLY A 315 1.79 -17.51 8.12
CA GLY A 315 2.75 -18.22 7.28
C GLY A 315 3.81 -19.01 8.06
N PRO A 316 4.83 -19.58 7.40
CA PRO A 316 5.09 -19.45 5.97
C PRO A 316 4.32 -20.45 5.11
N VAL A 317 4.08 -20.10 3.84
CA VAL A 317 3.70 -21.01 2.76
C VAL A 317 4.62 -20.80 1.55
N THR A 318 5.03 -21.87 0.88
CA THR A 318 5.84 -21.81 -0.35
C THR A 318 4.96 -21.98 -1.57
N VAL A 319 5.11 -21.12 -2.57
CA VAL A 319 4.36 -21.12 -3.84
C VAL A 319 5.29 -20.79 -5.02
N ALA A 320 4.84 -21.06 -6.25
CA ALA A 320 5.49 -20.53 -7.45
C ALA A 320 5.08 -19.06 -7.66
N SER A 321 5.94 -18.26 -8.31
CA SER A 321 5.60 -16.85 -8.59
C SER A 321 4.44 -16.65 -9.57
N THR A 322 3.97 -17.72 -10.20
CA THR A 322 2.86 -17.74 -11.16
C THR A 322 1.57 -18.28 -10.57
N ASP A 323 1.58 -18.79 -9.33
CA ASP A 323 0.38 -19.35 -8.71
C ASP A 323 -0.59 -18.23 -8.31
N ALA A 324 -1.82 -18.27 -8.83
CA ALA A 324 -2.93 -17.53 -8.27
C ALA A 324 -3.44 -18.26 -7.01
N LEU A 325 -3.82 -17.50 -5.99
CA LEU A 325 -4.13 -18.03 -4.66
C LEU A 325 -5.51 -17.61 -4.16
N GLU A 326 -6.16 -18.51 -3.41
CA GLU A 326 -7.29 -18.22 -2.54
C GLU A 326 -6.83 -18.41 -1.08
N PHE A 327 -7.05 -17.39 -0.24
CA PHE A 327 -6.96 -17.49 1.20
C PHE A 327 -8.37 -17.52 1.78
N VAL A 328 -8.71 -18.61 2.48
CA VAL A 328 -9.94 -18.69 3.27
C VAL A 328 -9.60 -18.28 4.69
N LEU A 329 -10.22 -17.21 5.17
CA LEU A 329 -9.99 -16.66 6.50
C LEU A 329 -11.29 -16.73 7.32
N ALA A 330 -11.27 -17.49 8.40
CA ALA A 330 -12.32 -17.50 9.40
C ALA A 330 -11.81 -16.88 10.71
N VAL A 331 -12.53 -15.85 11.18
CA VAL A 331 -12.26 -15.17 12.44
C VAL A 331 -13.59 -15.06 13.19
N ALA A 332 -13.60 -15.41 14.47
CA ALA A 332 -14.81 -15.33 15.29
C ALA A 332 -15.44 -13.92 15.23
N GLY A 333 -16.76 -13.87 15.00
CA GLY A 333 -17.51 -12.61 14.85
C GLY A 333 -17.42 -11.94 13.48
N HIS A 334 -16.74 -12.54 12.51
CA HIS A 334 -16.61 -12.03 11.14
C HIS A 334 -17.19 -12.99 10.10
N PRO A 335 -17.54 -12.50 8.90
CA PRO A 335 -17.78 -13.36 7.75
C PRO A 335 -16.54 -14.18 7.39
N VAL A 336 -16.74 -15.42 6.96
CA VAL A 336 -15.66 -16.21 6.37
C VAL A 336 -15.28 -15.56 5.05
N THR A 337 -14.05 -15.08 4.97
CA THR A 337 -13.57 -14.24 3.87
C THR A 337 -12.73 -15.09 2.92
N HIS A 338 -13.14 -15.18 1.67
CA HIS A 338 -12.41 -15.83 0.59
C HIS A 338 -11.64 -14.76 -0.20
N ILE A 339 -10.34 -14.63 0.04
CA ILE A 339 -9.48 -13.61 -0.56
C ILE A 339 -8.72 -14.22 -1.73
N TYR A 340 -9.10 -13.85 -2.95
CA TYR A 340 -8.42 -14.21 -4.18
C TYR A 340 -7.35 -13.17 -4.49
N ARG A 341 -6.14 -13.63 -4.82
CA ARG A 341 -4.97 -12.78 -5.06
C ARG A 341 -4.30 -13.12 -6.38
N SER A 342 -3.86 -12.07 -7.09
CA SER A 342 -2.87 -12.17 -8.16
C SER A 342 -1.62 -12.92 -7.70
N PRO A 343 -0.86 -13.53 -8.63
CA PRO A 343 0.39 -14.18 -8.29
C PRO A 343 1.38 -13.26 -7.60
N PHE A 344 2.12 -13.82 -6.64
CA PHE A 344 3.14 -13.10 -5.89
C PHE A 344 4.48 -13.24 -6.59
N ALA A 345 4.99 -12.14 -7.15
CA ALA A 345 6.25 -12.20 -7.91
C ALA A 345 7.46 -12.55 -7.02
N ARG A 346 7.47 -12.18 -5.74
CA ARG A 346 8.60 -12.41 -4.83
C ARG A 346 8.11 -12.80 -3.44
N SER A 347 8.99 -13.39 -2.64
CA SER A 347 8.76 -13.66 -1.23
C SER A 347 8.39 -12.39 -0.46
N SER A 348 7.55 -12.52 0.57
CA SER A 348 7.15 -11.40 1.41
C SER A 348 6.71 -11.88 2.78
N ALA A 349 7.18 -11.19 3.83
CA ALA A 349 6.73 -11.41 5.21
C ALA A 349 5.61 -10.44 5.64
N VAL A 350 5.14 -9.59 4.72
CA VAL A 350 4.11 -8.57 4.97
C VAL A 350 2.86 -8.80 4.11
N VAL A 351 2.46 -10.06 3.94
CA VAL A 351 1.19 -10.43 3.31
C VAL A 351 0.12 -10.52 4.40
N HIS A 352 -0.40 -9.38 4.83
CA HIS A 352 -1.39 -9.36 5.92
C HIS A 352 -2.78 -9.74 5.40
N LEU A 353 -3.50 -10.52 6.20
CA LEU A 353 -4.88 -10.91 5.94
C LEU A 353 -5.78 -10.20 6.97
N ARG A 354 -6.95 -9.76 6.52
CA ARG A 354 -7.92 -9.07 7.36
C ARG A 354 -9.30 -9.60 7.01
N PRO A 355 -10.14 -9.95 8.00
CA PRO A 355 -11.49 -10.41 7.71
C PRO A 355 -12.30 -9.25 7.11
N ALA A 356 -13.24 -9.59 6.24
CA ALA A 356 -14.16 -8.63 5.67
C ALA A 356 -14.96 -7.90 6.76
N ARG A 357 -15.49 -6.72 6.39
CA ARG A 357 -16.52 -6.05 7.21
C ARG A 357 -17.74 -6.98 7.35
N PRO A 358 -18.57 -6.80 8.38
CA PRO A 358 -19.87 -7.47 8.45
C PRO A 358 -20.68 -7.26 7.18
N LEU A 359 -21.43 -8.28 6.77
CA LEU A 359 -22.37 -8.18 5.65
C LEU A 359 -23.46 -7.16 5.98
N ALA A 360 -23.69 -6.21 5.09
CA ALA A 360 -24.79 -5.25 5.20
C ALA A 360 -26.12 -5.93 4.88
N GLU A 361 -27.25 -5.28 5.16
CA GLU A 361 -28.57 -5.87 4.87
C GLU A 361 -28.75 -6.22 3.38
N ALA A 362 -28.29 -5.37 2.47
CA ALA A 362 -28.29 -5.66 1.04
C ALA A 362 -27.41 -6.87 0.67
N ASP A 363 -26.31 -7.08 1.41
CA ASP A 363 -25.41 -8.22 1.20
C ASP A 363 -26.06 -9.53 1.67
N LYS A 364 -26.73 -9.50 2.83
CA LYS A 364 -27.45 -10.66 3.40
C LYS A 364 -28.65 -11.09 2.54
N ALA A 365 -29.27 -10.15 1.84
CA ALA A 365 -30.39 -10.43 0.93
C ALA A 365 -29.94 -11.06 -0.41
N ALA A 366 -28.64 -11.06 -0.71
CA ALA A 366 -28.10 -11.66 -1.93
C ALA A 366 -27.86 -13.16 -1.76
N GLY A 367 -27.77 -13.89 -2.88
CA GLY A 367 -27.31 -15.28 -2.87
C GLY A 367 -25.81 -15.39 -2.61
N ALA A 368 -25.02 -14.50 -3.22
CA ALA A 368 -23.58 -14.39 -3.01
C ALA A 368 -23.10 -12.94 -3.15
N VAL A 369 -21.97 -12.64 -2.53
CA VAL A 369 -21.34 -11.31 -2.54
C VAL A 369 -19.88 -11.46 -2.96
N VAL A 370 -19.51 -10.75 -4.03
CA VAL A 370 -18.13 -10.66 -4.51
C VAL A 370 -17.71 -9.20 -4.54
N GLN A 371 -16.56 -8.91 -3.95
CA GLN A 371 -15.96 -7.58 -3.93
C GLN A 371 -14.68 -7.57 -4.76
N MET A 372 -14.42 -6.48 -5.45
CA MET A 372 -13.09 -6.17 -5.98
C MET A 372 -12.49 -5.05 -5.15
N THR A 373 -11.29 -5.26 -4.62
CA THR A 373 -10.60 -4.28 -3.75
C THR A 373 -9.25 -3.86 -4.33
N ARG A 374 -8.92 -2.57 -4.17
CA ARG A 374 -7.65 -1.97 -4.58
C ARG A 374 -6.93 -1.35 -3.37
N PRO A 375 -6.17 -2.12 -2.57
CA PRO A 375 -5.55 -1.60 -1.35
C PRO A 375 -4.55 -0.44 -1.59
N ARG A 376 -3.87 -0.43 -2.74
CA ARG A 376 -2.77 0.50 -3.07
C ARG A 376 -3.19 1.68 -3.95
N GLY A 377 -4.49 1.91 -4.09
CA GLY A 377 -5.03 2.95 -4.95
C GLY A 377 -6.53 3.16 -4.76
N TYR A 378 -7.12 3.99 -5.59
CA TYR A 378 -8.56 4.15 -5.77
C TYR A 378 -8.94 3.91 -7.23
N PHE A 379 -10.20 3.56 -7.49
CA PHE A 379 -10.73 3.43 -8.84
C PHE A 379 -11.05 4.83 -9.39
N GLY A 380 -10.43 5.21 -10.51
CA GLY A 380 -10.65 6.51 -11.15
C GLY A 380 -11.35 6.39 -12.49
N ILE A 381 -12.66 6.57 -12.54
CA ILE A 381 -13.42 6.62 -13.81
C ILE A 381 -13.51 8.08 -14.30
N PRO A 382 -13.22 8.39 -15.59
CA PRO A 382 -12.94 7.48 -16.71
C PRO A 382 -11.44 7.26 -16.99
N ARG A 383 -10.54 7.60 -16.05
CA ARG A 383 -9.09 7.50 -16.22
C ARG A 383 -8.63 6.04 -16.39
N ASP A 384 -9.22 5.15 -15.61
CA ASP A 384 -8.85 3.75 -15.48
C ASP A 384 -9.90 2.85 -16.13
N ILE A 385 -9.48 1.67 -16.58
CA ILE A 385 -10.40 0.57 -16.88
C ILE A 385 -10.74 -0.11 -15.56
N VAL A 386 -12.02 -0.05 -15.16
CA VAL A 386 -12.53 -0.68 -13.95
C VAL A 386 -13.71 -1.55 -14.33
N LEU A 387 -13.55 -2.87 -14.28
CA LEU A 387 -14.63 -3.81 -14.58
C LEU A 387 -14.80 -4.80 -13.44
N LEU A 388 -16.04 -5.01 -13.01
CA LEU A 388 -16.41 -6.11 -12.12
C LEU A 388 -17.51 -6.89 -12.81
N ASP A 389 -17.29 -8.19 -13.00
CA ASP A 389 -18.20 -9.06 -13.73
C ASP A 389 -18.45 -8.61 -15.19
N GLY A 390 -17.41 -8.05 -15.82
CA GLY A 390 -17.47 -7.55 -17.19
C GLY A 390 -18.22 -6.23 -17.36
N GLN A 391 -18.61 -5.56 -16.27
CA GLN A 391 -19.35 -4.30 -16.29
C GLN A 391 -18.56 -3.19 -15.59
N GLU A 392 -18.66 -1.96 -16.11
CA GLU A 392 -18.19 -0.78 -15.37
C GLU A 392 -19.06 -0.60 -14.11
N PRO A 393 -18.46 -0.56 -12.90
CA PRO A 393 -19.24 -0.50 -11.68
C PRO A 393 -20.00 0.82 -11.50
N ARG A 394 -21.23 0.72 -10.98
CA ARG A 394 -22.07 1.90 -10.67
C ARG A 394 -21.81 2.49 -9.28
N ASP A 395 -21.07 1.77 -8.44
CA ASP A 395 -20.72 2.16 -7.07
C ASP A 395 -19.34 2.83 -6.97
N VAL A 396 -18.68 3.09 -8.11
CA VAL A 396 -17.45 3.87 -8.19
C VAL A 396 -17.77 5.29 -8.63
N THR A 397 -17.37 6.27 -7.82
CA THR A 397 -17.60 7.69 -8.10
C THR A 397 -16.75 8.16 -9.28
N GLN A 398 -17.37 8.85 -10.24
CA GLN A 398 -16.65 9.47 -11.37
C GLN A 398 -15.91 10.74 -10.93
N GLY A 399 -14.75 11.00 -11.54
CA GLY A 399 -13.92 12.18 -11.26
C GLY A 399 -12.76 11.88 -10.33
N VAL A 400 -12.63 12.63 -9.24
CA VAL A 400 -11.54 12.44 -8.25
C VAL A 400 -11.67 11.05 -7.62
N PRO A 401 -10.67 10.16 -7.74
CA PRO A 401 -10.77 8.79 -7.25
C PRO A 401 -10.95 8.72 -5.73
N THR A 402 -12.06 8.12 -5.25
CA THR A 402 -12.39 8.01 -3.82
C THR A 402 -12.60 6.59 -3.32
N ASP A 403 -12.98 5.69 -4.21
CA ASP A 403 -13.49 4.35 -3.90
C ASP A 403 -12.42 3.30 -4.17
N ALA A 404 -12.14 2.46 -3.18
CA ALA A 404 -11.14 1.38 -3.28
C ALA A 404 -11.79 0.00 -3.31
N THR A 405 -13.12 -0.06 -3.32
CA THR A 405 -13.91 -1.28 -3.32
C THR A 405 -15.11 -1.11 -4.22
N SER A 406 -15.40 -2.11 -5.04
CA SER A 406 -16.66 -2.25 -5.76
C SER A 406 -17.29 -3.61 -5.40
N THR A 407 -18.61 -3.69 -5.37
CA THR A 407 -19.34 -4.91 -4.96
C THR A 407 -20.35 -5.34 -6.02
N VAL A 408 -20.32 -6.62 -6.38
CA VAL A 408 -21.41 -7.28 -7.10
C VAL A 408 -22.15 -8.23 -6.17
N ARG A 409 -23.48 -8.23 -6.28
CA ARG A 409 -24.38 -9.11 -5.54
C ARG A 409 -25.10 -10.00 -6.54
N LEU A 410 -25.06 -11.31 -6.30
CA LEU A 410 -25.56 -12.30 -7.23
C LEU A 410 -26.78 -13.04 -6.65
N PRO A 411 -27.72 -13.50 -7.49
CA PRO A 411 -28.83 -14.33 -7.02
C PRO A 411 -28.34 -15.70 -6.56
N ALA A 412 -29.17 -16.41 -5.77
CA ALA A 412 -28.82 -17.73 -5.24
C ALA A 412 -28.56 -18.78 -6.34
N SER A 413 -29.18 -18.63 -7.51
CA SER A 413 -28.95 -19.49 -8.69
C SER A 413 -27.54 -19.39 -9.27
N GLU A 414 -26.75 -18.40 -8.87
CA GLU A 414 -25.41 -18.13 -9.39
C GLU A 414 -24.32 -18.33 -8.32
N ILE A 415 -24.65 -18.95 -7.19
CA ILE A 415 -23.66 -19.37 -6.20
C ILE A 415 -22.67 -20.34 -6.87
N GLY A 416 -21.38 -20.14 -6.60
CA GLY A 416 -20.30 -20.87 -7.22
C GLY A 416 -19.92 -20.35 -8.61
N ARG A 417 -20.57 -19.32 -9.17
CA ARG A 417 -20.15 -18.74 -10.45
C ARG A 417 -18.79 -18.04 -10.34
N THR A 418 -18.03 -18.06 -11.43
CA THR A 418 -16.83 -17.23 -11.62
C THR A 418 -17.19 -15.76 -11.75
N VAL A 419 -16.44 -14.88 -11.08
CA VAL A 419 -16.55 -13.42 -11.21
C VAL A 419 -15.17 -12.85 -11.47
N VAL A 420 -15.04 -12.04 -12.51
CA VAL A 420 -13.78 -11.42 -12.93
C VAL A 420 -13.75 -9.97 -12.43
N GLY A 421 -12.75 -9.64 -11.63
CA GLY A 421 -12.38 -8.25 -11.33
C GLY A 421 -11.21 -7.84 -12.21
N GLN A 422 -11.33 -6.71 -12.90
CA GLN A 422 -10.28 -6.15 -13.74
C GLN A 422 -10.05 -4.67 -13.40
N PHE A 423 -8.78 -4.34 -13.19
CA PHE A 423 -8.30 -2.97 -13.09
C PHE A 423 -7.13 -2.78 -14.04
N ASN A 424 -7.31 -1.97 -15.09
CA ASN A 424 -6.33 -1.81 -16.16
C ASN A 424 -5.89 -3.19 -16.71
N GLU A 425 -4.62 -3.55 -16.51
CA GLU A 425 -4.03 -4.82 -16.96
C GLU A 425 -4.11 -5.94 -15.91
N GLU A 426 -4.45 -5.62 -14.65
CA GLU A 426 -4.54 -6.62 -13.59
C GLU A 426 -5.92 -7.27 -13.57
N ILE A 427 -5.93 -8.61 -13.58
CA ILE A 427 -7.14 -9.43 -13.51
C ILE A 427 -7.04 -10.37 -12.32
N VAL A 428 -8.07 -10.39 -11.48
CA VAL A 428 -8.24 -11.35 -10.38
C VAL A 428 -9.60 -12.01 -10.53
N VAL A 429 -9.60 -13.34 -10.50
CA VAL A 429 -10.81 -14.15 -10.68
C VAL A 429 -11.19 -14.81 -9.36
N ALA A 430 -12.44 -14.59 -8.94
CA ALA A 430 -13.00 -15.11 -7.69
C ALA A 430 -14.20 -16.04 -7.97
N ARG A 431 -14.53 -16.90 -7.00
CA ARG A 431 -15.77 -17.68 -6.99
C ARG A 431 -16.78 -17.04 -6.06
N ALA A 432 -18.04 -17.07 -6.45
CA ALA A 432 -19.16 -16.62 -5.63
C ALA A 432 -19.46 -17.62 -4.50
N TRP A 433 -19.40 -17.19 -3.24
CA TRP A 433 -19.68 -18.02 -2.07
C TRP A 433 -21.02 -17.63 -1.42
N PRO A 434 -21.77 -18.58 -0.83
CA PRO A 434 -23.11 -18.35 -0.30
C PRO A 434 -23.11 -17.34 0.85
N ALA A 435 -23.81 -16.21 0.66
CA ALA A 435 -23.96 -15.18 1.68
C ALA A 435 -24.75 -15.69 2.90
N ALA A 436 -25.67 -16.65 2.69
CA ALA A 436 -26.43 -17.31 3.76
C ALA A 436 -25.55 -18.10 4.74
N GLU A 437 -24.34 -18.50 4.34
CA GLU A 437 -23.33 -19.10 5.22
C GLU A 437 -22.40 -18.06 5.85
N ASN A 438 -22.76 -16.78 5.77
CA ASN A 438 -21.92 -15.65 6.20
C ASN A 438 -20.54 -15.65 5.51
N ARG A 439 -20.52 -15.96 4.21
CA ARG A 439 -19.31 -15.93 3.37
C ARG A 439 -19.29 -14.74 2.44
N VAL A 440 -18.09 -14.28 2.11
CA VAL A 440 -17.85 -13.22 1.11
C VAL A 440 -16.57 -13.49 0.34
N ALA A 441 -16.58 -13.22 -0.97
CA ALA A 441 -15.40 -13.28 -1.79
C ALA A 441 -14.81 -11.89 -2.03
N ILE A 442 -13.49 -11.78 -2.01
CA ILE A 442 -12.73 -10.57 -2.31
C ILE A 442 -11.70 -10.91 -3.38
N ALA A 443 -11.84 -10.33 -4.57
CA ALA A 443 -10.79 -10.23 -5.57
C ALA A 443 -9.90 -9.04 -5.22
N GLU A 444 -8.77 -9.28 -4.55
CA GLU A 444 -7.89 -8.22 -4.07
C GLU A 444 -6.70 -8.00 -5.01
N LEU A 445 -6.67 -6.79 -5.58
CA LEU A 445 -5.64 -6.33 -6.52
C LEU A 445 -4.31 -6.08 -5.81
N THR A 446 -3.22 -6.36 -6.51
CA THR A 446 -1.86 -6.24 -5.99
C THR A 446 -1.11 -5.03 -6.55
N TRP A 447 -1.32 -4.66 -7.82
CA TRP A 447 -0.39 -3.84 -8.60
C TRP A 447 -0.71 -2.34 -8.68
#